data_AF-A0A512PJY2-F1
#
_entry.id   AF-A0A512PJY2-F1
#
_cell.length_a   1.000
_cell.length_b   1.000
_cell.length_c   1.000
_cell.angle_alpha   90.00
_cell.angle_beta   90.00
_cell.angle_gamma   90.00
#
_symmetry.space_group_name_H-M   'P 1'
#
loop_
_entity.id
_entity.type
_entity.pdbx_description
1 polymer ?
#
loop_
_entity_poly.entity_id
_entity_poly.type
_entity_poly.pdbx_seq_one_letter_code
_entity_poly.pdbx_strand_id
1 'polypeptide(L)'
;MTLDSMTASKKYAKAMFEVLTDTNELESGYADLQELRKVFAANPKLIDILDDIRVADKDKQSLLAPITENASDFIKNFLKVVADYRRFPQILDIIDQFQKVYEDDKKIVRAEVVSATELSDDQRDRLAKAFEKRVGAAKVIFDTKVDSSLIGGVMIKSSDMTIDGSVKTRINKVKELLLN
;
A
#
# COMPACT_ATOMS: atom_id res chain seq x y z
N MET A 1 -21.84 -1.94 3.37
CA MET A 1 -21.61 -1.01 2.25
C MET A 1 -20.17 -1.00 1.69
N THR A 2 -19.23 -1.80 2.23
CA THR A 2 -17.80 -1.76 1.85
C THR A 2 -17.38 -2.71 0.71
N LEU A 3 -18.22 -3.68 0.32
CA LEU A 3 -17.90 -4.63 -0.74
C LEU A 3 -17.99 -4.02 -2.14
N ASP A 4 -18.97 -3.14 -2.37
CA ASP A 4 -19.16 -2.47 -3.68
C ASP A 4 -18.08 -1.41 -3.93
N SER A 5 -17.67 -0.69 -2.89
CA SER A 5 -16.59 0.31 -2.98
C SER A 5 -15.24 -0.33 -3.29
N MET A 6 -14.93 -1.45 -2.62
CA MET A 6 -13.68 -2.18 -2.85
C MET A 6 -13.66 -2.84 -4.24
N THR A 7 -14.79 -3.36 -4.70
CA THR A 7 -14.90 -3.94 -6.06
C THR A 7 -14.75 -2.88 -7.14
N ALA A 8 -15.34 -1.69 -6.95
CA ALA A 8 -15.15 -0.57 -7.86
C ALA A 8 -13.68 -0.10 -7.88
N SER A 9 -13.06 0.06 -6.70
CA SER A 9 -11.67 0.51 -6.58
C SER A 9 -10.69 -0.42 -7.31
N LYS A 10 -10.90 -1.75 -7.21
CA LYS A 10 -10.12 -2.74 -7.97
C LYS A 10 -10.26 -2.58 -9.49
N LYS A 11 -11.46 -2.26 -10.00
CA LYS A 11 -11.69 -2.03 -11.43
C LYS A 11 -10.95 -0.79 -11.92
N TYR A 12 -11.02 0.31 -11.18
CA TYR A 12 -10.28 1.54 -11.50
C TYR A 12 -8.76 1.30 -11.47
N ALA A 13 -8.27 0.64 -10.41
CA ALA A 13 -6.86 0.28 -10.29
C ALA A 13 -6.36 -0.53 -11.49
N LYS A 14 -7.13 -1.54 -11.92
CA LYS A 14 -6.77 -2.36 -13.09
C LYS A 14 -6.76 -1.54 -14.38
N ALA A 15 -7.79 -0.71 -14.61
CA ALA A 15 -7.85 0.14 -15.79
C ALA A 15 -6.69 1.15 -15.84
N MET A 16 -6.34 1.75 -14.69
CA MET A 16 -5.17 2.64 -14.57
C MET A 16 -3.87 1.91 -14.88
N PHE A 17 -3.72 0.69 -14.38
CA PHE A 17 -2.54 -0.14 -14.65
C PHE A 17 -2.41 -0.49 -16.13
N GLU A 18 -3.51 -0.90 -16.78
CA GLU A 18 -3.54 -1.20 -18.21
C GLU A 18 -3.15 0.04 -19.03
N VAL A 19 -3.75 1.20 -18.76
CA VAL A 19 -3.45 2.47 -19.45
C VAL A 19 -1.97 2.84 -19.31
N LEU A 20 -1.43 2.81 -18.10
CA LEU A 20 -0.02 3.18 -17.86
C LEU A 20 0.98 2.18 -18.44
N THR A 21 0.58 0.91 -18.54
CA THR A 21 1.39 -0.12 -19.21
C THR A 21 1.41 0.11 -20.70
N ASP A 22 0.25 0.41 -21.30
CA ASP A 22 0.11 0.68 -22.74
C ASP A 22 0.84 1.96 -23.16
N THR A 23 0.89 2.98 -22.29
CA THR A 23 1.64 4.23 -22.54
C THR A 23 3.13 4.15 -22.16
N ASN A 24 3.58 3.04 -21.56
CA ASN A 24 4.94 2.86 -21.05
C ASN A 24 5.34 3.90 -19.98
N GLU A 25 4.37 4.31 -19.16
CA GLU A 25 4.50 5.31 -18.08
C GLU A 25 4.25 4.70 -16.70
N LEU A 26 4.34 3.37 -16.57
CA LEU A 26 3.99 2.66 -15.33
C LEU A 26 4.79 3.14 -14.11
N GLU A 27 6.10 3.36 -14.26
CA GLU A 27 6.97 3.80 -13.16
C GLU A 27 6.67 5.25 -12.74
N SER A 28 6.52 6.16 -13.72
CA SER A 28 6.20 7.57 -13.45
C SER A 28 4.80 7.71 -12.88
N GLY A 29 3.82 7.01 -13.45
CA GLY A 29 2.44 7.00 -12.94
C GLY A 29 2.35 6.42 -11.53
N TYR A 30 3.13 5.38 -11.21
CA TYR A 30 3.22 4.87 -9.84
C TYR A 30 3.79 5.93 -8.87
N ALA A 31 4.89 6.59 -9.24
CA ALA A 31 5.48 7.65 -8.41
C ALA A 31 4.51 8.81 -8.18
N ASP A 32 3.83 9.27 -9.23
CA ASP A 32 2.84 10.33 -9.17
C ASP A 32 1.67 9.97 -8.24
N LEU A 33 1.15 8.74 -8.32
CA LEU A 33 0.08 8.27 -7.44
C LEU A 33 0.52 8.18 -5.97
N GLN A 34 1.77 7.83 -5.70
CA GLN A 34 2.32 7.83 -4.34
C GLN A 34 2.43 9.25 -3.77
N GLU A 35 2.85 10.23 -4.56
CA GLU A 35 2.83 11.63 -4.14
C GLU A 35 1.40 12.13 -3.90
N LEU A 36 0.49 11.81 -4.81
CA LEU A 36 -0.93 12.15 -4.67
C LEU A 36 -1.54 11.56 -3.38
N ARG A 37 -1.20 10.31 -3.08
CA ARG A 37 -1.61 9.63 -1.84
C ARG A 37 -1.16 10.40 -0.60
N LYS A 38 0.10 10.87 -0.57
CA LYS A 38 0.63 11.65 0.56
C LYS A 38 -0.16 12.94 0.76
N VAL A 39 -0.49 13.65 -0.31
CA VAL A 39 -1.27 14.90 -0.26
C VAL A 39 -2.65 14.67 0.35
N PHE A 40 -3.39 13.67 -0.13
CA PHE A 40 -4.73 13.37 0.37
C PHE A 40 -4.73 12.76 1.78
N ALA A 41 -3.75 11.91 2.11
CA ALA A 41 -3.61 11.37 3.44
C ALA A 41 -3.25 12.46 4.48
N ALA A 42 -2.45 13.45 4.10
CA ALA A 42 -2.10 14.59 4.96
C ALA A 42 -3.26 15.59 5.11
N ASN A 43 -4.20 15.63 4.15
CA ASN A 43 -5.31 16.57 4.13
C ASN A 43 -6.68 15.87 4.01
N PRO A 44 -7.15 15.12 5.03
CA PRO A 44 -8.45 14.44 4.97
C PRO A 44 -9.63 15.39 4.69
N LYS A 45 -9.59 16.60 5.25
CA LYS A 45 -10.61 17.64 5.01
C LYS A 45 -10.74 18.04 3.54
N LEU A 46 -9.68 17.91 2.75
CA LEU A 46 -9.73 18.18 1.32
C LEU A 46 -10.65 17.18 0.61
N ILE A 47 -10.60 15.91 1.01
CA ILE A 47 -11.47 14.86 0.47
C ILE A 47 -12.94 15.20 0.78
N ASP A 48 -13.23 15.61 2.01
CA ASP A 48 -14.60 15.98 2.43
C ASP A 48 -15.15 17.16 1.61
N ILE A 49 -14.33 18.20 1.38
CA ILE A 49 -14.73 19.37 0.59
C ILE A 49 -14.97 19.00 -0.89
N LEU A 50 -14.13 18.12 -1.45
CA LEU A 50 -14.26 17.67 -2.83
C LEU A 50 -15.48 16.76 -3.04
N ASP A 51 -15.90 16.03 -2.01
CA ASP A 51 -17.13 15.22 -2.02
C ASP A 51 -18.40 16.07 -1.82
N ASP A 52 -18.32 17.19 -1.10
CA ASP A 52 -19.48 18.03 -0.77
C ASP A 52 -20.17 18.60 -2.03
N ILE A 53 -21.45 18.26 -2.22
CA ILE A 53 -22.27 18.69 -3.36
C ILE A 53 -22.56 20.21 -3.33
N ARG A 54 -22.48 20.84 -2.15
CA ARG A 54 -22.75 22.27 -1.98
C ARG A 54 -21.61 23.16 -2.48
N VAL A 55 -20.42 22.59 -2.63
CA VAL A 55 -19.25 23.30 -3.15
C VAL A 55 -19.34 23.31 -4.67
N ALA A 56 -19.25 24.49 -5.29
CA ALA A 56 -19.33 24.61 -6.73
C ALA A 56 -18.12 23.93 -7.41
N ASP A 57 -18.34 23.34 -8.58
CA ASP A 57 -17.27 22.66 -9.33
C ASP A 57 -16.07 23.56 -9.62
N LYS A 58 -16.31 24.86 -9.82
CA LYS A 58 -15.25 25.86 -9.99
C LYS A 58 -14.33 25.95 -8.76
N ASP A 59 -14.92 25.95 -7.56
CA ASP A 59 -14.16 26.03 -6.31
C ASP A 59 -13.37 24.74 -6.09
N LYS A 60 -13.96 23.58 -6.42
CA LYS A 60 -13.26 22.28 -6.39
C LYS A 60 -12.08 22.25 -7.35
N GLN A 61 -12.24 22.77 -8.57
CA GLN A 61 -11.15 22.90 -9.53
C GLN A 61 -10.05 23.81 -9.02
N SER A 62 -10.38 24.94 -8.38
CA SER A 62 -9.39 25.84 -7.77
C SER A 62 -8.62 25.17 -6.63
N LEU A 63 -9.26 24.30 -5.84
CA LEU A 63 -8.58 23.52 -4.79
C LEU A 63 -7.64 22.45 -5.36
N LEU A 64 -7.99 21.87 -6.50
CA LEU A 64 -7.16 20.88 -7.19
C LEU A 64 -6.07 21.50 -8.06
N ALA A 65 -6.18 22.77 -8.46
CA ALA A 65 -5.23 23.44 -9.34
C ALA A 65 -3.75 23.33 -8.89
N PRO A 66 -3.40 23.55 -7.60
CA PRO A 66 -2.01 23.41 -7.15
C PRO A 66 -1.47 21.98 -7.29
N ILE A 67 -2.37 20.98 -7.24
CA ILE A 67 -2.03 19.57 -7.40
C ILE A 67 -1.90 19.23 -8.89
N THR A 68 -2.77 19.78 -9.74
CA THR A 68 -2.84 19.43 -11.17
C THR A 68 -1.90 20.23 -12.05
N GLU A 69 -1.46 21.42 -11.66
CA GLU A 69 -0.62 22.30 -12.49
C GLU A 69 0.69 21.65 -12.93
N ASN A 70 1.37 20.94 -12.03
CA ASN A 70 2.64 20.25 -12.31
C ASN A 70 2.48 18.73 -12.45
N ALA A 71 1.25 18.22 -12.42
CA ALA A 71 1.00 16.79 -12.52
C ALA A 71 0.96 16.32 -13.98
N SER A 72 1.26 15.03 -14.18
CA SER A 72 1.09 14.36 -15.46
C SER A 72 -0.36 14.37 -15.94
N ASP A 73 -0.57 14.24 -17.24
CA ASP A 73 -1.91 14.18 -17.82
C ASP A 73 -2.70 12.97 -17.30
N PHE A 74 -2.00 11.89 -16.95
CA PHE A 74 -2.59 10.75 -16.25
C PHE A 74 -3.26 11.16 -14.94
N ILE A 75 -2.57 11.90 -14.06
CA ILE A 75 -3.13 12.34 -12.77
C ILE A 75 -4.29 13.32 -12.96
N LYS A 76 -4.17 14.25 -13.92
CA LYS A 76 -5.26 15.18 -14.26
C LYS A 76 -6.52 14.42 -14.69
N ASN A 77 -6.36 13.45 -15.59
CA ASN A 77 -7.45 12.61 -16.06
C ASN A 77 -8.01 11.72 -14.93
N PHE A 78 -7.16 11.16 -14.08
CA PHE A 78 -7.57 10.38 -12.92
C PHE A 78 -8.45 11.20 -11.97
N LEU A 79 -7.98 12.39 -11.56
CA LEU A 79 -8.74 13.29 -10.68
C LEU A 79 -10.06 13.73 -11.30
N LYS A 80 -10.08 13.98 -12.61
CA LYS A 80 -11.31 14.29 -13.35
C LYS A 80 -12.31 13.13 -13.30
N VAL A 81 -11.88 11.91 -13.58
CA VAL A 81 -12.73 10.72 -13.50
C VAL A 81 -13.25 10.53 -12.07
N VAL A 82 -12.40 10.67 -11.06
CA VAL A 82 -12.82 10.56 -9.65
C VAL A 82 -13.86 11.63 -9.30
N ALA A 83 -13.72 12.86 -9.81
CA ALA A 83 -14.68 13.93 -9.63
C ALA A 83 -16.01 13.65 -10.34
N ASP A 84 -15.97 13.28 -11.62
CA ASP A 84 -17.15 13.02 -12.46
C ASP A 84 -18.03 11.90 -11.87
N TYR A 85 -17.40 10.86 -11.31
CA TYR A 85 -18.10 9.74 -10.68
C TYR A 85 -18.34 9.93 -9.17
N ARG A 86 -17.99 11.08 -8.58
CA ARG A 86 -18.12 11.39 -7.14
C ARG A 86 -17.50 10.31 -6.24
N ARG A 87 -16.26 9.94 -6.55
CA ARG A 87 -15.51 8.89 -5.84
C ARG A 87 -14.36 9.41 -4.99
N PHE A 88 -14.34 10.71 -4.66
CA PHE A 88 -13.31 11.27 -3.78
C PHE A 88 -13.17 10.53 -2.44
N PRO A 89 -14.24 10.08 -1.77
CA PRO A 89 -14.12 9.28 -0.55
C PRO A 89 -13.34 7.97 -0.74
N GLN A 90 -13.24 7.48 -1.97
CA GLN A 90 -12.57 6.22 -2.34
C GLN A 90 -11.19 6.45 -2.96
N ILE A 91 -10.71 7.69 -3.06
CA ILE A 91 -9.48 7.99 -3.79
C ILE A 91 -8.26 7.26 -3.21
N LEU A 92 -8.15 7.20 -1.88
CA LEU A 92 -7.08 6.48 -1.19
C LEU A 92 -7.19 4.97 -1.42
N ASP A 93 -8.40 4.43 -1.37
CA ASP A 93 -8.65 3.00 -1.64
C ASP A 93 -8.25 2.64 -3.08
N ILE A 94 -8.57 3.49 -4.07
CA ILE A 94 -8.20 3.27 -5.47
C ILE A 94 -6.68 3.25 -5.63
N ILE A 95 -5.97 4.22 -5.01
CA ILE A 95 -4.51 4.28 -5.06
C ILE A 95 -3.89 3.04 -4.38
N ASP A 96 -4.42 2.63 -3.23
CA ASP A 96 -3.94 1.43 -2.52
C ASP A 96 -4.19 0.14 -3.32
N GLN A 97 -5.30 0.03 -4.05
CA GLN A 97 -5.53 -1.10 -4.95
C GLN A 97 -4.58 -1.05 -6.17
N PHE A 98 -4.30 0.12 -6.73
CA PHE A 98 -3.33 0.26 -7.81
C PHE A 98 -1.94 -0.18 -7.37
N GLN A 99 -1.52 0.24 -6.17
CA GLN A 99 -0.24 -0.17 -5.59
C GLN A 99 -0.15 -1.70 -5.49
N LYS A 100 -1.23 -2.39 -5.08
CA LYS A 100 -1.24 -3.86 -5.02
C LYS A 100 -1.06 -4.49 -6.40
N VAL A 101 -1.78 -4.01 -7.42
CA VAL A 101 -1.65 -4.51 -8.79
C VAL A 101 -0.22 -4.28 -9.32
N TYR A 102 0.36 -3.13 -9.03
CA TYR A 102 1.75 -2.82 -9.37
C TYR A 102 2.76 -3.72 -8.66
N GLU A 103 2.60 -3.92 -7.35
CA GLU A 103 3.43 -4.80 -6.55
C GLU A 103 3.33 -6.26 -7.06
N ASP A 104 2.14 -6.74 -7.39
CA ASP A 104 1.90 -8.07 -7.96
C ASP A 104 2.61 -8.27 -9.31
N ASP A 105 2.50 -7.30 -10.23
CA ASP A 105 3.18 -7.33 -11.53
C ASP A 105 4.71 -7.38 -11.39
N LYS A 106 5.24 -6.53 -10.52
CA LYS A 106 6.67 -6.47 -10.22
C LYS A 106 7.16 -7.61 -9.33
N LYS A 107 6.29 -8.53 -8.91
CA LYS A 107 6.58 -9.61 -7.94
C LYS A 107 7.21 -9.06 -6.65
N ILE A 108 6.72 -7.92 -6.19
CA ILE A 108 7.10 -7.29 -4.94
C ILE A 108 6.20 -7.84 -3.85
N VAL A 109 6.79 -8.43 -2.82
CA VAL A 109 6.03 -8.94 -1.65
C VAL A 109 6.25 -8.02 -0.48
N ARG A 110 5.16 -7.45 0.05
CA ARG A 110 5.18 -6.69 1.30
C ARG A 110 5.00 -7.64 2.48
N ALA A 111 5.88 -7.54 3.47
CA ALA A 111 5.80 -8.34 4.68
C ALA A 111 6.02 -7.47 5.93
N GLU A 112 5.16 -7.64 6.93
CA GLU A 112 5.29 -7.01 8.23
C GLU A 112 6.29 -7.82 9.07
N VAL A 113 7.33 -7.16 9.59
CA VAL A 113 8.34 -7.79 10.44
C VAL A 113 8.16 -7.26 11.85
N VAL A 114 7.63 -8.09 12.74
CA VAL A 114 7.50 -7.79 14.15
C VAL A 114 8.70 -8.36 14.90
N SER A 115 9.50 -7.49 15.51
CA SER A 115 10.71 -7.87 16.24
C SER A 115 10.65 -7.39 17.69
N ALA A 116 11.24 -8.16 18.60
CA ALA A 116 11.38 -7.79 20.01
C ALA A 116 12.25 -6.54 20.21
N THR A 117 13.21 -6.34 19.31
CA THR A 117 14.16 -5.21 19.32
C THR A 117 14.21 -4.58 17.93
N GLU A 118 14.65 -3.33 17.86
CA GLU A 118 14.94 -2.68 16.59
C GLU A 118 15.97 -3.51 15.80
N LEU A 119 15.68 -3.73 14.51
CA LEU A 119 16.57 -4.46 13.60
C LEU A 119 17.56 -3.48 13.00
N SER A 120 18.85 -3.83 12.97
CA SER A 120 19.81 -3.04 12.20
C SER A 120 19.57 -3.19 10.70
N ASP A 121 20.02 -2.21 9.90
CA ASP A 121 19.90 -2.25 8.44
C ASP A 121 20.52 -3.53 7.85
N ASP A 122 21.69 -3.94 8.35
CA ASP A 122 22.34 -5.20 7.95
C ASP A 122 21.47 -6.44 8.23
N GLN A 123 20.77 -6.46 9.37
CA GLN A 123 19.88 -7.56 9.72
C GLN A 123 18.64 -7.57 8.83
N ARG A 124 18.07 -6.40 8.56
CA ARG A 124 16.91 -6.23 7.67
C ARG A 124 17.23 -6.69 6.25
N ASP A 125 18.37 -6.30 5.70
CA ASP A 125 18.82 -6.68 4.35
C ASP A 125 19.09 -8.18 4.22
N ARG A 126 19.71 -8.80 5.24
CA ARG A 126 19.92 -10.25 5.27
C ARG A 126 18.59 -11.00 5.33
N LEU A 127 17.66 -10.52 6.17
CA LEU A 127 16.32 -11.10 6.27
C LEU A 127 15.58 -10.97 4.93
N ALA A 128 15.75 -9.86 4.22
CA ALA A 128 15.04 -9.56 2.98
C ALA A 128 15.49 -10.52 1.89
N LYS A 129 16.81 -10.63 1.69
CA LYS A 129 17.41 -11.57 0.74
C LYS A 129 17.03 -13.03 1.04
N ALA A 130 16.96 -13.40 2.32
CA ALA A 130 16.54 -14.75 2.70
C ALA A 130 15.06 -15.00 2.40
N PHE A 131 14.20 -14.01 2.63
CA PHE A 131 12.77 -14.11 2.37
C PHE A 131 12.45 -14.05 0.87
N GLU A 132 13.12 -13.20 0.11
CA GLU A 132 13.06 -13.13 -1.36
C GLU A 132 13.32 -14.51 -1.99
N LYS A 133 14.42 -15.17 -1.60
CA LYS A 133 14.76 -16.52 -2.07
C LYS A 133 13.70 -17.56 -1.70
N ARG A 134 13.08 -17.42 -0.52
CA ARG A 134 12.11 -18.42 -0.02
C ARG A 134 10.74 -18.27 -0.65
N VAL A 135 10.31 -17.04 -0.93
CA VAL A 135 8.99 -16.74 -1.52
C VAL A 135 9.05 -16.68 -3.04
N GLY A 136 10.25 -16.58 -3.64
CA GLY A 136 10.40 -16.44 -5.09
C GLY A 136 9.99 -15.05 -5.60
N ALA A 137 9.98 -14.06 -4.72
CA ALA A 137 9.66 -12.67 -5.03
C ALA A 137 10.88 -11.96 -5.64
N ALA A 138 10.65 -11.01 -6.55
CA ALA A 138 11.72 -10.21 -7.13
C ALA A 138 12.25 -9.17 -6.13
N LYS A 139 11.41 -8.72 -5.20
CA LYS A 139 11.77 -7.79 -4.13
C LYS A 139 10.85 -7.98 -2.93
N VAL A 140 11.38 -7.86 -1.72
CA VAL A 140 10.58 -7.86 -0.50
C VAL A 140 10.66 -6.51 0.19
N ILE A 141 9.50 -5.89 0.45
CA ILE A 141 9.42 -4.65 1.24
C ILE A 141 9.01 -5.04 2.66
N PHE A 142 9.91 -4.81 3.62
CA PHE A 142 9.58 -5.02 5.02
C PHE A 142 9.03 -3.76 5.67
N ASP A 143 7.87 -3.89 6.29
CA ASP A 143 7.35 -2.91 7.23
C ASP A 143 7.70 -3.39 8.64
N THR A 144 8.70 -2.74 9.27
CA THR A 144 9.24 -3.18 10.56
C THR A 144 8.45 -2.58 11.71
N LYS A 145 8.08 -3.41 12.68
CA LYS A 145 7.41 -3.00 13.91
C LYS A 145 8.14 -3.59 15.12
N VAL A 146 8.43 -2.75 16.11
CA VAL A 146 9.02 -3.21 17.37
C VAL A 146 7.90 -3.52 18.35
N ASP A 147 7.86 -4.75 18.84
CA ASP A 147 6.93 -5.19 19.88
C ASP A 147 7.72 -5.85 21.01
N SER A 148 7.91 -5.12 22.10
CA SER A 148 8.65 -5.55 23.28
C SER A 148 7.95 -6.68 24.07
N SER A 149 6.70 -7.04 23.73
CA SER A 149 6.02 -8.20 24.30
C SER A 149 6.50 -9.53 23.68
N LEU A 150 7.17 -9.49 22.52
CA LEU A 150 7.91 -10.65 22.04
C LEU A 150 9.10 -10.89 22.96
N ILE A 151 9.08 -12.02 23.66
CA ILE A 151 10.22 -12.54 24.41
C ILE A 151 11.22 -13.08 23.38
N GLY A 152 11.95 -12.19 22.69
CA GLY A 152 12.99 -12.51 21.72
C GLY A 152 12.51 -13.12 20.40
N GLY A 153 13.21 -12.77 19.31
CA GLY A 153 13.00 -13.32 17.96
C GLY A 153 12.18 -12.41 17.03
N VAL A 154 11.93 -12.90 15.82
CA VAL A 154 11.32 -12.15 14.71
C VAL A 154 10.11 -12.92 14.18
N MET A 155 8.98 -12.25 14.03
CA MET A 155 7.80 -12.74 13.33
C MET A 155 7.66 -11.98 12.02
N ILE A 156 7.61 -12.69 10.89
CA ILE A 156 7.41 -12.12 9.57
C ILE A 156 6.02 -12.53 9.10
N LYS A 157 5.19 -11.57 8.74
CA LYS A 157 3.84 -11.78 8.24
C LYS A 157 3.70 -11.18 6.85
N SER A 158 3.56 -12.04 5.84
CA SER A 158 3.12 -11.68 4.50
C SER A 158 1.64 -12.03 4.33
N SER A 159 1.00 -11.50 3.29
CA SER A 159 -0.38 -11.82 2.90
C SER A 159 -0.62 -13.34 2.80
N ASP A 160 0.37 -14.08 2.31
CA ASP A 160 0.24 -15.52 2.03
C ASP A 160 0.96 -16.43 3.03
N MET A 161 1.87 -15.88 3.84
CA MET A 161 2.71 -16.70 4.71
C MET A 161 3.12 -15.95 5.98
N THR A 162 2.93 -16.59 7.13
CA THR A 162 3.48 -16.12 8.41
C THR A 162 4.62 -17.05 8.84
N ILE A 163 5.81 -16.47 9.02
CA ILE A 163 6.96 -17.15 9.62
C ILE A 163 7.15 -16.61 11.03
N ASP A 164 6.88 -17.44 12.03
CA ASP A 164 7.14 -17.11 13.43
C ASP A 164 8.47 -17.73 13.89
N GLY A 165 9.48 -16.88 14.06
CA GLY A 165 10.78 -17.21 14.61
C GLY A 165 10.94 -16.80 16.08
N SER A 166 9.87 -16.46 16.79
CA SER A 166 9.93 -16.02 18.18
C SER A 166 10.39 -17.15 19.12
N VAL A 167 11.15 -16.78 20.15
CA VAL A 167 11.62 -17.73 21.17
C VAL A 167 10.43 -18.26 21.98
N LYS A 168 9.38 -17.45 22.16
CA LYS A 168 8.09 -17.88 22.74
C LYS A 168 7.54 -19.13 22.02
N THR A 169 7.52 -19.13 20.69
CA THR A 169 7.01 -20.26 19.90
C THR A 169 7.91 -21.49 20.00
N ARG A 170 9.24 -21.31 20.08
CA ARG A 170 10.17 -22.42 20.34
C ARG A 170 9.97 -23.04 21.73
N ILE A 171 9.80 -22.20 22.76
CA ILE A 171 9.55 -22.67 24.14
C ILE A 171 8.21 -23.40 24.23
N ASN A 172 7.15 -22.88 23.60
CA ASN A 172 5.84 -23.51 23.58
C ASN A 172 5.89 -24.89 22.91
N LYS A 173 6.59 -25.03 21.78
CA LYS A 173 6.81 -26.32 21.12
C LYS A 173 7.51 -27.35 22.01
N VAL A 174 8.53 -26.92 22.76
CA VAL A 174 9.22 -27.81 23.70
C VAL A 174 8.30 -28.19 24.86
N LYS A 175 7.50 -27.25 25.40
CA LYS A 175 6.50 -27.55 26.43
C LYS A 175 5.47 -28.57 25.96
N GLU A 176 4.93 -28.42 24.75
CA GLU A 176 4.00 -29.41 24.17
C GLU A 176 4.64 -30.79 24.01
N LEU A 177 5.91 -30.87 23.60
CA LEU A 177 6.64 -32.13 23.49
C LEU A 177 6.91 -32.81 24.84
N LEU A 178 6.92 -32.06 25.95
CA LEU A 178 7.12 -32.61 27.30
C LEU A 178 5.80 -32.90 28.04
N LEU A 179 4.66 -32.42 27.53
CA LEU A 179 3.32 -32.65 28.09
C LEU A 179 2.59 -33.83 27.42
N ASN A 180 3.21 -34.46 26.41
CA ASN A 180 2.76 -35.71 25.78
C ASN A 180 3.68 -36.87 26.16
#